data_AF-A0AA40ASD9-F1
#
_entry.id   AF-A0AA40ASD9-F1
#
_cell.length_a   1.000
_cell.length_b   1.000
_cell.length_c   1.000
_cell.angle_alpha   90.00
_cell.angle_beta   90.00
_cell.angle_gamma   90.00
#
_symmetry.space_group_name_H-M   'P 1'
#
loop_
_entity.id
_entity.type
_entity.pdbx_description
1 polymer ?
#
loop_
_entity_poly.entity_id
_entity_poly.type
_entity_poly.pdbx_seq_one_letter_code
_entity_poly.pdbx_strand_id
1 'polypeptide(L)'
;DFAGSALRGERGYIAGYEARCSRLGKSPRLPPIVQDDLFALGSVLYELYTGCRPYDEIGDEEIARLYSRGVFPRTDHIPARSVVSRCWTGRYESAAIVMSDFEKVLTAQG
;
A
#
# COMPACT_ATOMS: atom_id res chain seq x y z
N ASP A 1 -13.40 -0.59 -16.22
CA ASP A 1 -13.84 0.31 -15.15
C ASP A 1 -12.76 0.32 -14.08
N PHE A 2 -11.75 1.15 -14.29
CA PHE A 2 -10.66 1.43 -13.35
C PHE A 2 -10.21 2.85 -13.68
N ALA A 3 -10.25 3.72 -12.66
CA ALA A 3 -9.93 5.14 -12.67
C ALA A 3 -11.03 6.11 -13.17
N GLY A 4 -11.69 6.75 -12.21
CA GLY A 4 -11.83 8.20 -12.17
C GLY A 4 -12.70 8.84 -13.24
N SER A 5 -14.01 8.60 -13.21
CA SER A 5 -14.96 9.49 -13.89
C SER A 5 -15.03 10.83 -13.15
N ALA A 6 -14.22 11.79 -13.59
CA ALA A 6 -14.37 13.18 -13.22
C ALA A 6 -15.76 13.68 -13.69
N LEU A 7 -16.66 13.97 -12.75
CA LEU A 7 -17.88 14.71 -13.07
C LEU A 7 -17.45 16.10 -13.54
N ARG A 8 -17.77 16.37 -14.80
CA ARG A 8 -17.47 17.58 -15.54
C ARG A 8 -17.90 18.81 -14.72
N GLY A 9 -16.93 19.57 -14.22
CA GLY A 9 -17.16 20.97 -13.84
C GLY A 9 -16.57 21.42 -12.50
N GLU A 10 -16.24 20.52 -11.59
CA GLU A 10 -15.54 20.90 -10.36
C GLU A 10 -14.08 20.46 -10.42
N ARG A 11 -13.18 21.35 -9.97
CA ARG A 11 -11.81 20.97 -9.61
C ARG A 11 -11.93 19.95 -8.47
N GLY A 12 -12.10 18.70 -8.86
CA GLY A 12 -12.08 17.57 -7.95
C GLY A 12 -10.73 17.58 -7.27
N TYR A 13 -10.71 18.04 -6.02
CA TYR A 13 -9.73 17.58 -5.07
C TYR A 13 -9.83 16.08 -5.15
N ILE A 14 -8.85 15.43 -5.78
CA ILE A 14 -8.70 13.99 -5.66
C ILE A 14 -8.58 13.81 -4.15
N ALA A 15 -9.67 13.37 -3.52
CA ALA A 15 -9.63 12.82 -2.18
C ALA A 15 -8.47 11.84 -2.26
N GLY A 16 -7.38 12.17 -1.57
CA GLY A 16 -6.13 11.46 -1.71
C GLY A 16 -6.43 9.98 -1.64
N TYR A 17 -5.67 9.17 -2.39
CA TYR A 17 -5.60 7.75 -2.13
C TYR A 17 -5.72 7.53 -0.59
N GLU A 18 -6.60 6.64 -0.12
CA GLU A 18 -6.87 6.49 1.32
C GLU A 18 -5.54 6.41 2.07
N ALA A 19 -5.25 7.27 3.05
CA ALA A 19 -3.92 7.46 3.68
C ALA A 19 -3.19 6.15 4.10
N ARG A 20 -3.96 5.07 4.22
CA ARG A 20 -3.56 3.70 4.51
C ARG A 20 -2.75 3.02 3.40
N CYS A 21 -2.93 3.42 2.15
CA CYS A 21 -2.41 2.78 0.93
C CYS A 21 -1.26 3.52 0.21
N SER A 22 -0.55 4.47 0.83
CA SER A 22 0.58 5.16 0.20
C SER A 22 1.49 5.83 1.20
N ARG A 23 2.58 6.32 0.64
CA ARG A 23 3.74 6.82 1.34
C ARG A 23 3.51 8.30 1.61
N LEU A 24 3.77 8.68 2.85
CA LEU A 24 3.60 10.06 3.29
C LEU A 24 4.66 10.97 2.71
N GLY A 25 4.38 12.27 2.81
CA GLY A 25 5.32 13.34 2.49
C GLY A 25 5.31 13.76 1.03
N LYS A 26 4.47 13.16 0.18
CA LYS A 26 4.27 13.64 -1.19
C LYS A 26 3.18 14.70 -1.23
N SER A 27 3.58 15.89 -1.67
CA SER A 27 2.64 16.91 -2.12
C SER A 27 1.69 16.29 -3.15
N PRO A 28 0.37 16.55 -3.09
CA PRO A 28 -0.60 16.11 -4.10
C PRO A 28 -0.27 16.55 -5.53
N ARG A 29 0.74 17.43 -5.68
CA ARG A 29 1.21 17.98 -6.96
C ARG A 29 2.33 17.16 -7.61
N LEU A 30 2.92 16.20 -6.90
CA LEU A 30 3.96 15.34 -7.47
C LEU A 30 3.32 14.10 -8.11
N PRO A 31 3.80 13.68 -9.30
CA PRO A 31 3.31 12.46 -9.90
C PRO A 31 3.65 11.24 -9.01
N PRO A 32 2.75 10.23 -8.97
CA PRO A 32 3.06 8.96 -8.33
C PRO A 32 4.30 8.35 -8.99
N ILE A 33 5.14 7.72 -8.19
CA ILE A 33 6.27 6.93 -8.68
C ILE A 33 6.00 5.46 -8.40
N VAL A 34 6.75 4.57 -9.04
CA VAL A 34 6.60 3.12 -8.90
C VAL A 34 6.49 2.67 -7.44
N GLN A 35 7.28 3.24 -6.54
CA GLN A 35 7.23 2.87 -5.12
C GLN A 35 5.92 3.26 -4.40
N ASP A 36 5.15 4.22 -4.91
CA ASP A 36 3.80 4.51 -4.38
C ASP A 36 2.84 3.37 -4.74
N ASP A 37 2.91 2.89 -5.99
CA ASP A 37 2.11 1.74 -6.45
C ASP A 37 2.51 0.47 -5.70
N LEU A 38 3.80 0.27 -5.43
CA LEU A 38 4.28 -0.89 -4.65
C LEU A 38 3.82 -0.82 -3.19
N PHE A 39 3.75 0.37 -2.60
CA PHE A 39 3.19 0.53 -1.26
C PHE A 39 1.69 0.20 -1.24
N ALA A 40 0.93 0.70 -2.21
CA ALA A 40 -0.48 0.38 -2.37
C ALA A 40 -0.68 -1.12 -2.56
N LEU A 41 0.15 -1.78 -3.38
CA LEU A 41 0.15 -3.22 -3.57
C LEU A 41 0.40 -3.98 -2.26
N GLY A 42 1.37 -3.55 -1.45
CA GLY A 42 1.60 -4.14 -0.11
C GLY A 42 0.37 -4.04 0.79
N SER A 43 -0.37 -2.93 0.70
CA SER A 43 -1.58 -2.68 1.48
C SER A 43 -2.74 -3.57 1.03
N VAL A 44 -2.90 -3.79 -0.28
CA VAL A 44 -3.86 -4.73 -0.86
C VAL A 44 -3.52 -6.17 -0.45
N LEU A 45 -2.25 -6.57 -0.50
CA LEU A 45 -1.83 -7.89 -0.06
C LEU A 45 -2.13 -8.11 1.42
N TYR A 46 -1.89 -7.10 2.27
CA TYR A 46 -2.27 -7.16 3.68
C TYR A 46 -3.77 -7.40 3.85
N GLU A 47 -4.61 -6.61 3.17
CA GLU A 47 -6.06 -6.74 3.24
C GLU A 47 -6.54 -8.10 2.73
N LEU A 48 -5.95 -8.61 1.65
CA LEU A 48 -6.26 -9.93 1.09
C LEU A 48 -6.07 -11.05 2.11
N TYR A 49 -4.98 -11.02 2.88
CA TYR A 49 -4.68 -12.09 3.85
C TYR A 49 -5.39 -11.91 5.20
N THR A 50 -5.70 -10.69 5.58
CA THR A 50 -6.26 -10.39 6.92
C THR A 50 -7.76 -10.15 6.90
N GLY A 51 -8.33 -9.83 5.74
CA GLY A 51 -9.71 -9.36 5.59
C GLY A 51 -9.95 -7.95 6.13
N CYS A 52 -8.89 -7.25 6.57
CA CYS A 52 -8.98 -5.93 7.17
C CYS A 52 -7.97 -4.98 6.53
N ARG A 53 -8.35 -3.71 6.39
CA ARG A 53 -7.42 -2.69 5.90
C ARG A 53 -6.26 -2.48 6.90
N PRO A 54 -5.06 -2.09 6.43
CA PRO A 54 -3.98 -1.64 7.30
C PRO A 54 -4.48 -0.57 8.27
N TYR A 55 -4.31 -0.81 9.57
CA TYR A 55 -4.75 0.10 10.63
C TYR A 55 -6.25 0.47 10.56
N ASP A 56 -7.13 -0.52 10.37
CA ASP A 56 -8.56 -0.26 10.10
C ASP A 56 -9.26 0.64 11.14
N GLU A 57 -8.85 0.54 12.41
CA GLU A 57 -9.40 1.28 13.55
C GLU A 57 -8.66 2.61 13.87
N ILE A 58 -7.61 2.94 13.11
CA ILE A 58 -6.79 4.15 13.36
C ILE A 58 -7.20 5.26 12.37
N GLY A 59 -7.22 6.50 12.86
CA GLY A 59 -7.46 7.68 12.03
C GLY A 59 -6.25 8.05 11.16
N ASP A 60 -6.52 8.68 10.00
CA ASP A 60 -5.53 8.96 8.96
C ASP A 60 -4.30 9.76 9.43
N GLU A 61 -4.48 10.72 10.36
CA GLU A 61 -3.36 11.51 10.91
C GLU A 61 -2.38 10.65 11.72
N GLU A 62 -2.90 9.70 12.49
CA GLU A 62 -2.05 8.78 13.27
C GLU A 62 -1.41 7.72 12.38
N ILE A 63 -2.13 7.23 11.37
CA ILE A 63 -1.54 6.37 10.33
C ILE A 63 -0.38 7.09 9.65
N ALA A 64 -0.56 8.38 9.36
CA ALA A 64 0.52 9.21 8.85
C ALA A 64 1.71 9.30 9.84
N ARG A 65 1.44 9.53 11.12
CA ARG A 65 2.52 9.52 12.12
C ARG A 65 3.24 8.16 12.20
N LEU A 66 2.54 7.05 12.03
CA LEU A 66 3.11 5.70 12.09
C LEU A 66 3.98 5.40 10.86
N TYR A 67 3.46 5.59 9.64
CA TYR A 67 4.23 5.30 8.43
C TYR A 67 5.45 6.22 8.28
N SER A 68 5.39 7.47 8.74
CA SER A 68 6.56 8.38 8.70
C SER A 68 7.70 7.92 9.62
N ARG A 69 7.36 7.15 10.66
CA ARG A 69 8.32 6.51 11.58
C ARG A 69 8.75 5.11 11.11
N GLY A 70 8.27 4.66 9.95
CA GLY A 70 8.47 3.29 9.47
C GLY A 70 7.80 2.23 10.34
N VAL A 71 6.74 2.60 11.06
CA VAL A 71 5.95 1.68 11.89
C VAL A 71 4.76 1.19 11.08
N PHE A 72 4.71 -0.12 10.86
CA PHE A 72 3.71 -0.78 10.04
C PHE A 72 2.84 -1.73 10.86
N PRO A 73 1.62 -2.08 10.37
CA PRO A 73 0.80 -3.09 10.98
C PRO A 73 1.55 -4.42 11.14
N ARG A 74 1.16 -5.19 12.15
CA ARG A 74 1.75 -6.51 12.41
C ARG A 74 1.41 -7.46 11.27
N THR A 75 2.42 -8.13 10.73
CA THR A 75 2.27 -9.08 9.61
C THR A 75 2.61 -10.52 10.01
N ASP A 76 2.88 -10.81 11.28
CA ASP A 76 3.39 -12.11 11.73
C ASP A 76 2.50 -13.31 11.36
N HIS A 77 1.20 -13.07 11.26
CA HIS A 77 0.17 -14.04 10.90
C HIS A 77 -0.04 -14.19 9.39
N ILE A 78 0.63 -13.37 8.58
CA ILE A 78 0.49 -13.34 7.12
C ILE A 78 1.59 -14.21 6.50
N PRO A 79 1.26 -15.23 5.69
CA PRO A 79 2.26 -16.05 5.02
C PRO A 79 3.23 -15.24 4.13
N ALA A 80 2.71 -14.21 3.45
CA ALA A 80 3.46 -13.29 2.61
C ALA A 80 4.05 -12.08 3.38
N ARG A 81 4.26 -12.17 4.70
CA ARG A 81 4.73 -11.05 5.54
C ARG A 81 5.97 -10.34 5.01
N SER A 82 6.91 -11.09 4.44
CA SER A 82 8.16 -10.56 3.88
C SER A 82 7.89 -9.68 2.67
N VAL A 83 6.97 -10.10 1.80
CA VAL A 83 6.55 -9.34 0.61
C VAL A 83 5.84 -8.06 1.03
N VAL A 84 4.84 -8.16 1.91
CA VAL A 84 4.07 -7.01 2.43
C VAL A 84 5.00 -5.97 3.08
N SER A 85 5.89 -6.41 3.98
CA SER A 85 6.83 -5.50 4.67
C SER A 85 7.82 -4.84 3.71
N ARG A 86 8.30 -5.57 2.70
CA ARG A 86 9.23 -5.01 1.69
C ARG A 86 8.56 -4.00 0.76
N CYS A 87 7.29 -4.21 0.42
CA CYS A 87 6.49 -3.23 -0.31
C CYS A 87 6.39 -1.91 0.48
N TRP A 88 6.05 -1.97 1.77
CA TRP A 88 5.91 -0.79 2.61
C TRP A 88 7.22 -0.07 2.93
N THR A 89 8.32 -0.81 3.06
CA THR A 89 9.65 -0.25 3.34
C THR A 89 10.40 0.20 2.07
N GLY A 90 9.77 0.11 0.89
CA GLY A 90 10.38 0.55 -0.37
C GLY A 90 11.55 -0.31 -0.82
N ARG A 91 11.56 -1.60 -0.47
CA ARG A 91 12.63 -2.57 -0.78
C ARG A 91 12.43 -3.29 -2.13
N TYR A 92 11.50 -2.82 -2.94
CA TYR A 92 11.24 -3.30 -4.28
C TYR A 92 11.34 -2.16 -5.28
N GLU A 93 11.93 -2.47 -6.45
CA GLU A 93 12.10 -1.52 -7.55
C GLU A 93 11.00 -1.67 -8.61
N SER A 94 10.34 -2.83 -8.66
CA SER A 94 9.26 -3.10 -9.62
C SER A 94 8.29 -4.17 -9.12
N ALA A 95 7.09 -4.18 -9.69
CA ALA A 95 6.08 -5.18 -9.41
C ALA A 95 6.50 -6.58 -9.89
N ALA A 96 7.38 -6.68 -10.89
CA ALA A 96 7.90 -7.96 -11.35
C ALA A 96 8.71 -8.69 -10.27
N ILE A 97 9.50 -7.95 -9.48
CA ILE A 97 10.26 -8.53 -8.36
C ILE A 97 9.31 -8.92 -7.22
N VAL A 98 8.27 -8.11 -6.97
CA VAL A 98 7.20 -8.46 -6.01
C VAL A 98 6.54 -9.78 -6.39
N MET A 99 6.13 -9.92 -7.66
CA MET A 99 5.50 -11.13 -8.16
C MET A 99 6.41 -12.36 -8.02
N SER A 100 7.69 -12.26 -8.40
CA SER A 100 8.63 -13.37 -8.26
C SER A 100 8.80 -13.82 -6.80
N ASP A 101 8.83 -12.89 -5.85
CA ASP A 101 8.92 -13.24 -4.43
C ASP A 101 7.58 -13.76 -3.89
N PHE A 102 6.46 -13.23 -4.37
CA PHE A 102 5.13 -13.68 -3.99
C PHE A 102 4.84 -15.10 -4.47
N GLU A 103 5.24 -15.46 -5.70
CA GLU A 103 5.14 -16.82 -6.23
C GLU A 103 5.91 -17.82 -5.36
N LYS A 104 7.11 -17.48 -4.89
CA LYS A 104 7.87 -18.34 -3.96
C LYS A 104 7.15 -18.58 -2.65
N VAL A 105 6.38 -17.59 -2.18
CA VAL A 105 5.54 -17.76 -0.98
C VAL A 105 4.40 -18.74 -1.28
N LEU A 106 3.72 -18.57 -2.41
CA LEU A 106 2.61 -19.44 -2.80
C LEU A 106 3.05 -20.90 -3.02
N THR A 107 4.22 -21.13 -3.62
CA THR A 107 4.73 -22.49 -3.83
C THR A 107 5.21 -23.15 -2.54
N ALA A 108 5.61 -22.37 -1.53
CA ALA A 108 5.96 -22.90 -0.21
C ALA A 108 4.73 -23.27 0.65
N GLN A 109 3.50 -22.97 0.19
CA GLN A 109 2.25 -23.32 0.86
C GLN A 109 1.58 -24.59 0.31
N GLY A 110 2.07 -25.15 -0.80
CA GLY A 110 1.62 -26.41 -1.38
C GLY A 110 2.48 -27.58 -0.94
#